data_AF-A0A412NFC8-F1
#
_entry.id   AF-A0A412NFC8-F1
#
_cell.length_a   1.000
_cell.length_b   1.000
_cell.length_c   1.000
_cell.angle_alpha   90.00
_cell.angle_beta   90.00
_cell.angle_gamma   90.00
#
_symmetry.space_group_name_H-M   'P 1'
#
loop_
_entity.id
_entity.type
_entity.pdbx_description
1 polymer ?
#
loop_
_entity_poly.entity_id
_entity_poly.type
_entity_poly.pdbx_seq_one_letter_code
_entity_poly.pdbx_strand_id
1 'polypeptide(L)'
;MYQITDFTKRCVYDCYVLMKKCVDFEHIEDSEFVLSTFKQIGQYKIALPPELNKHIEQFLEKTLHPIIDDNEFFSAITKPEYGTYNEKGHFEINSERSLELMVCEMLKICIELERKVDSFAEQYLAPYLLT
;
A
#
# COMPACT_ATOMS: atom_id res chain seq x y z
N MET A 1 -19.31 23.76 -10.82
CA MET A 1 -18.38 22.71 -11.29
C MET A 1 -16.99 23.30 -11.18
N TYR A 2 -16.16 22.83 -10.24
CA TYR A 2 -14.77 23.32 -10.14
C TYR A 2 -14.04 22.91 -11.42
N GLN A 3 -13.42 23.85 -12.13
CA GLN A 3 -12.48 23.49 -13.20
C GLN A 3 -11.26 22.83 -12.53
N ILE A 4 -11.07 21.55 -12.79
CA ILE A 4 -9.90 20.81 -12.33
C ILE A 4 -8.70 21.33 -13.14
N THR A 5 -7.67 21.81 -12.45
CA THR A 5 -6.44 22.30 -13.10
C THR A 5 -5.53 21.14 -13.47
N ASP A 6 -4.65 21.31 -14.45
CA ASP A 6 -3.62 20.30 -14.78
C ASP A 6 -2.72 19.98 -13.59
N PHE A 7 -2.46 20.97 -12.72
CA PHE A 7 -1.75 20.77 -11.47
C PHE A 7 -2.53 19.82 -10.54
N THR A 8 -3.83 20.02 -10.36
CA THR A 8 -4.68 19.11 -9.58
C THR A 8 -4.66 17.69 -10.16
N LYS A 9 -4.76 17.54 -11.49
CA LYS A 9 -4.65 16.23 -12.15
C LYS A 9 -3.33 15.54 -11.85
N ARG A 10 -2.23 16.31 -11.88
CA ARG A 10 -0.91 15.79 -11.55
C ARG A 10 -0.84 15.31 -10.11
N CYS A 11 -1.36 16.07 -9.15
CA CYS A 11 -1.43 15.64 -7.75
C CYS A 11 -2.26 14.36 -7.57
N VAL A 12 -3.39 14.22 -8.27
CA VAL A 12 -4.22 13.00 -8.25
C VAL A 12 -3.43 11.80 -8.76
N TYR A 13 -2.73 11.96 -9.88
CA TYR A 13 -1.91 10.89 -10.45
C TYR A 13 -0.73 10.53 -9.54
N ASP A 14 -0.07 11.51 -8.95
CA ASP A 14 1.04 11.28 -8.03
C ASP A 14 0.56 10.54 -6.77
N CYS A 15 -0.63 10.83 -6.24
CA CYS A 15 -1.25 10.03 -5.17
C CYS A 15 -1.42 8.56 -5.57
N TYR A 16 -1.90 8.28 -6.79
CA TYR A 16 -2.01 6.90 -7.29
C TYR A 16 -0.65 6.20 -7.34
N VAL A 17 0.35 6.83 -7.94
CA VAL A 17 1.71 6.27 -8.05
C VAL A 17 2.30 5.99 -6.67
N LEU A 18 2.12 6.90 -5.71
CA LEU A 18 2.61 6.72 -4.35
C LEU A 18 1.89 5.55 -3.65
N MET A 19 0.58 5.40 -3.80
CA MET A 19 -0.15 4.25 -3.25
C MET A 19 0.34 2.92 -3.84
N LYS A 20 0.65 2.88 -5.15
CA LYS A 20 1.23 1.70 -5.80
C LYS A 20 2.60 1.35 -5.23
N LYS A 21 3.44 2.36 -4.96
CA LYS A 21 4.76 2.14 -4.33
C LYS A 21 4.65 1.57 -2.91
N CYS A 22 3.62 1.91 -2.15
CA CYS A 22 3.43 1.34 -0.80
C CYS A 22 3.15 -0.18 -0.82
N VAL A 23 2.64 -0.72 -1.93
CA VAL A 23 2.20 -2.11 -2.05
C VAL A 23 3.11 -2.92 -2.98
N ASP A 24 4.21 -2.31 -3.43
CA ASP A 24 5.22 -2.94 -4.26
C ASP A 24 6.04 -3.92 -3.41
N PHE A 25 6.35 -5.07 -3.99
CA PHE A 25 7.11 -6.13 -3.32
C PHE A 25 8.47 -5.64 -2.77
N GLU A 26 9.12 -4.69 -3.44
CA GLU A 26 10.41 -4.14 -3.01
C GLU A 26 10.30 -3.21 -1.79
N HIS A 27 9.11 -2.72 -1.46
CA HIS A 27 8.91 -1.63 -0.51
C HIS A 27 7.88 -1.94 0.59
N ILE A 28 7.02 -2.94 0.42
CA ILE A 28 5.88 -3.19 1.30
C ILE A 28 6.29 -3.50 2.76
N GLU A 29 7.45 -4.12 2.98
CA GLU A 29 7.99 -4.40 4.32
C GLU A 29 8.84 -3.25 4.89
N ASP A 30 9.20 -2.25 4.08
CA ASP A 30 9.95 -1.08 4.52
C ASP A 30 9.01 -0.04 5.14
N SER A 31 8.76 -0.21 6.44
CA SER A 31 7.87 0.68 7.20
C SER A 31 8.27 2.16 7.13
N GLU A 32 9.57 2.48 7.07
CA GLU A 32 10.04 3.86 6.97
C GLU A 32 9.69 4.46 5.61
N PHE A 33 9.91 3.70 4.54
CA PHE A 33 9.54 4.08 3.18
C PHE A 33 8.02 4.27 3.07
N VAL A 34 7.23 3.31 3.54
CA VAL A 34 5.75 3.36 3.48
C VAL A 34 5.23 4.56 4.26
N LEU A 35 5.71 4.80 5.48
CA LEU A 35 5.37 5.98 6.28
C LEU A 35 5.76 7.29 5.60
N SER A 36 6.94 7.36 4.98
CA SER A 36 7.37 8.54 4.24
C SER A 36 6.47 8.82 3.03
N THR A 37 5.97 7.77 2.40
CA THR A 37 5.07 7.83 1.24
C THR A 37 3.68 8.31 1.66
N PHE A 38 3.15 7.87 2.80
CA PHE A 38 1.91 8.44 3.37
C PHE A 38 2.03 9.93 3.67
N LYS A 39 3.18 10.37 4.21
CA LYS A 39 3.44 11.81 4.44
C LYS A 39 3.43 12.59 3.12
N GLN A 40 4.04 12.05 2.06
CA GLN A 40 4.03 12.67 0.72
C GLN A 40 2.60 12.76 0.15
N ILE A 41 1.80 11.71 0.26
CA ILE A 41 0.38 11.75 -0.14
C ILE A 41 -0.36 12.85 0.63
N GLY A 42 -0.10 12.98 1.94
CA GLY A 42 -0.68 14.01 2.78
C GLY A 42 -0.36 15.45 2.35
N GLN A 43 0.77 15.69 1.66
CA GLN A 43 1.14 17.02 1.17
C GLN A 43 0.22 17.48 0.02
N TYR A 44 -0.36 16.55 -0.74
CA TYR A 44 -1.27 16.88 -1.84
C TYR A 44 -2.67 17.29 -1.38
N LYS A 45 -3.04 17.09 -0.10
CA LYS A 45 -4.38 17.40 0.42
C LYS A 45 -4.85 18.82 0.09
N ILE A 46 -3.95 19.79 0.09
CA ILE A 46 -4.27 21.21 -0.19
C ILE A 46 -4.68 21.43 -1.66
N ALA A 47 -4.16 20.62 -2.57
CA ALA A 47 -4.39 20.72 -4.01
C ALA A 47 -5.59 19.89 -4.51
N LEU A 48 -6.11 19.00 -3.66
CA LEU A 48 -7.12 18.01 -4.02
C LEU A 48 -8.53 18.46 -3.59
N PRO A 49 -9.57 18.10 -4.35
CA PRO A 49 -10.95 18.33 -3.96
C PRO A 49 -11.28 17.68 -2.60
N PRO A 50 -12.05 18.34 -1.71
CA PRO A 50 -12.33 17.82 -0.37
C PRO A 50 -12.95 16.43 -0.33
N GLU A 51 -13.90 16.13 -1.23
CA GLU A 51 -14.51 14.80 -1.33
C GLU A 51 -13.49 13.74 -1.74
N LEU A 52 -12.61 14.06 -2.70
CA LEU A 52 -11.56 13.15 -3.12
C LEU A 52 -10.56 12.90 -1.98
N ASN A 53 -10.16 13.93 -1.26
CA ASN A 53 -9.29 13.80 -0.09
C ASN A 53 -9.88 12.84 0.94
N LYS A 54 -11.17 12.97 1.24
CA LYS A 54 -11.86 12.09 2.17
C LYS A 54 -11.82 10.63 1.71
N HIS A 55 -12.03 10.38 0.42
CA HIS A 55 -11.91 9.03 -0.14
C HIS A 55 -10.49 8.48 -0.02
N ILE A 56 -9.47 9.30 -0.31
CA ILE A 56 -8.06 8.92 -0.16
C ILE A 56 -7.74 8.58 1.29
N GLU A 57 -8.09 9.45 2.24
CA GLU A 57 -7.84 9.23 3.67
C GLU A 57 -8.48 7.93 4.17
N GLN A 58 -9.74 7.70 3.81
CA GLN A 58 -10.45 6.47 4.19
C GLN A 58 -9.82 5.23 3.57
N PHE A 59 -9.33 5.33 2.33
CA PHE A 59 -8.65 4.22 1.67
C PHE A 59 -7.31 3.91 2.35
N LEU A 60 -6.49 4.94 2.64
CA LEU A 60 -5.23 4.79 3.36
C LEU A 60 -5.47 4.14 4.72
N GLU A 61 -6.38 4.68 5.53
CA GLU A 61 -6.69 4.19 6.87
C GLU A 61 -7.13 2.72 6.88
N LYS A 62 -8.00 2.32 5.95
CA LYS A 62 -8.58 0.97 5.95
C LYS A 62 -7.74 -0.07 5.23
N THR A 63 -6.91 0.34 4.27
CA THR A 63 -6.27 -0.59 3.33
C THR A 63 -4.76 -0.58 3.44
N LEU A 64 -4.13 0.60 3.57
CA LEU A 64 -2.67 0.71 3.52
C LEU A 64 -2.03 0.91 4.90
N HIS A 65 -2.67 1.60 5.83
CA HIS A 65 -2.17 1.73 7.21
C HIS A 65 -1.96 0.37 7.92
N PRO A 66 -2.81 -0.67 7.71
CA PRO A 66 -2.53 -1.98 8.30
C PRO A 66 -1.16 -2.57 7.95
N ILE A 67 -0.54 -2.19 6.82
CA ILE A 67 0.81 -2.64 6.44
C ILE A 67 1.84 -2.29 7.53
N ILE A 68 1.66 -1.17 8.22
CA ILE A 68 2.58 -0.64 9.23
C ILE A 68 2.05 -0.78 10.67
N ASP A 69 0.73 -0.71 10.84
CA ASP A 69 0.11 -0.60 12.16
C ASP A 69 -0.38 -1.96 12.71
N ASP A 70 -0.60 -2.93 11.82
CA ASP A 70 -1.06 -4.28 12.19
C ASP A 70 0.13 -5.25 12.25
N ASN A 71 0.53 -5.62 13.46
CA ASN A 71 1.62 -6.57 13.71
C ASN A 71 1.35 -7.96 13.10
N GLU A 72 0.09 -8.29 12.83
CA GLU A 72 -0.31 -9.58 12.25
C GLU A 72 -0.52 -9.51 10.73
N PHE A 73 -0.29 -8.35 10.10
CA PHE A 73 -0.52 -8.16 8.66
C PHE A 73 0.23 -9.18 7.81
N PHE A 74 1.48 -9.45 8.16
CA PHE A 74 2.35 -10.41 7.48
C PHE A 74 2.37 -11.80 8.12
N SER A 75 1.47 -12.11 9.06
CA SER A 75 1.43 -13.41 9.75
C SER A 75 1.30 -14.61 8.77
N ALA A 76 0.71 -14.38 7.59
CA ALA A 76 0.58 -15.37 6.54
C ALA A 76 1.93 -15.87 5.97
N ILE A 77 3.01 -15.07 6.08
CA ILE A 77 4.34 -15.45 5.60
C ILE A 77 5.24 -16.03 6.70
N THR A 78 4.83 -16.01 7.98
CA THR A 78 5.61 -16.57 9.10
C THR A 78 4.91 -17.76 9.75
N LYS A 79 4.27 -18.62 8.96
CA LYS A 79 3.58 -19.81 9.46
C LYS A 79 4.55 -20.82 10.06
N PRO A 80 4.15 -21.59 11.11
CA PRO A 80 5.00 -22.63 11.71
C PRO A 80 5.51 -23.69 10.73
N GLU A 81 4.80 -23.91 9.63
CA GLU A 81 5.21 -24.82 8.55
C GLU A 81 6.45 -24.32 7.79
N TYR A 82 6.72 -23.01 7.77
CA TYR A 82 7.85 -22.40 7.05
C TYR A 82 9.11 -22.25 7.91
N GLY A 83 8.97 -22.25 9.24
CA GLY A 83 10.07 -21.93 10.13
C GLY A 83 9.63 -21.70 11.58
N THR A 84 10.56 -21.21 12.39
CA THR A 84 10.32 -20.90 13.81
C THR A 84 11.06 -19.65 14.23
N TYR A 85 10.52 -18.92 15.20
CA TYR A 85 11.24 -17.79 15.79
C TYR A 85 12.36 -18.27 16.72
N ASN A 86 13.55 -17.70 16.57
CA ASN A 86 14.66 -17.93 17.49
C ASN A 86 14.55 -17.06 18.75
N GLU A 87 15.50 -17.22 19.68
CA GLU A 87 15.54 -16.48 20.95
C GLU A 87 15.63 -14.95 20.79
N LYS A 88 16.04 -14.46 19.61
CA LYS A 88 16.12 -13.02 19.29
C LYS A 88 14.86 -12.49 18.62
N GLY A 89 13.85 -13.33 18.41
CA GLY A 89 12.62 -12.96 17.70
C GLY A 89 12.78 -12.88 16.18
N HIS A 90 13.84 -13.45 15.60
CA HIS A 90 13.96 -13.56 14.14
C HIS A 90 13.33 -14.86 13.67
N PHE A 91 12.55 -14.80 12.58
CA PHE A 91 11.98 -15.99 11.97
C PHE A 91 13.05 -16.74 11.17
N GLU A 92 13.38 -17.96 11.59
CA GLU A 92 14.35 -18.83 10.92
C GLU A 92 13.64 -19.81 9.99
N ILE A 93 13.90 -19.66 8.69
CA ILE A 93 13.29 -20.47 7.63
C ILE A 93 13.90 -21.86 7.64
N ASN A 94 13.05 -22.90 7.62
CA ASN A 94 13.50 -24.29 7.79
C ASN A 94 13.99 -24.97 6.50
N SER A 95 13.69 -24.41 5.32
CA SER A 95 14.08 -24.97 4.03
C SER A 95 13.98 -23.96 2.89
N GLU A 96 14.68 -24.22 1.78
CA GLU A 96 14.54 -23.45 0.54
C GLU A 96 13.10 -23.48 0.00
N ARG A 97 12.43 -24.63 0.11
CA ARG A 97 11.02 -24.75 -0.29
C ARG A 97 10.10 -23.84 0.53
N SER A 98 10.37 -23.69 1.82
CA SER A 98 9.63 -22.78 2.69
C SER A 98 9.85 -21.33 2.29
N LEU A 99 11.09 -20.94 1.94
CA LEU A 99 11.38 -19.61 1.40
C LEU A 99 10.59 -19.34 0.12
N GLU A 100 10.56 -20.26 -0.84
CA GLU A 100 9.77 -20.12 -2.07
C GLU A 100 8.28 -19.88 -1.78
N LEU A 101 7.71 -20.66 -0.84
CA LEU A 101 6.30 -20.53 -0.47
C LEU A 101 6.02 -19.20 0.25
N MET A 102 6.92 -18.76 1.13
CA MET A 102 6.82 -17.45 1.78
C MET A 102 6.82 -16.32 0.75
N VAL A 103 7.72 -16.36 -0.24
CA VAL A 103 7.74 -15.38 -1.33
C VAL A 103 6.44 -15.41 -2.13
N CYS A 104 5.89 -16.60 -2.43
CA CYS A 104 4.59 -16.71 -3.09
C CYS A 104 3.45 -16.08 -2.28
N GLU A 105 3.42 -16.27 -0.95
CA GLU A 105 2.41 -15.64 -0.09
C GLU A 105 2.59 -14.10 -0.04
N MET A 106 3.82 -13.60 0.04
CA MET A 106 4.09 -12.16 -0.04
C MET A 106 3.63 -11.55 -1.37
N LEU A 107 3.92 -12.22 -2.49
CA LEU A 107 3.46 -11.78 -3.82
C LEU A 107 1.92 -11.75 -3.90
N LYS A 108 1.22 -12.72 -3.30
CA LYS A 108 -0.26 -12.68 -3.24
C LYS A 108 -0.76 -11.46 -2.48
N ILE A 109 -0.16 -11.14 -1.32
CA ILE A 109 -0.49 -9.95 -0.54
C ILE A 109 -0.32 -8.69 -1.40
N CYS A 110 0.84 -8.54 -2.07
CA CYS A 110 1.13 -7.40 -2.93
C CYS A 110 0.09 -7.27 -4.06
N ILE A 111 -0.18 -8.36 -4.79
CA ILE A 111 -1.15 -8.38 -5.89
C ILE A 111 -2.57 -8.03 -5.41
N GLU A 112 -2.99 -8.52 -4.24
CA GLU A 112 -4.31 -8.22 -3.69
C GLU A 112 -4.45 -6.75 -3.30
N LEU A 113 -3.42 -6.17 -2.67
CA LEU A 113 -3.40 -4.75 -2.34
C LEU A 113 -3.34 -3.88 -3.60
N GLU A 114 -2.50 -4.25 -4.55
CA GLU A 114 -2.40 -3.61 -5.86
C GLU A 114 -3.77 -3.54 -6.56
N ARG A 115 -4.52 -4.65 -6.58
CA ARG A 115 -5.90 -4.67 -7.11
C ARG A 115 -6.84 -3.74 -6.37
N LYS A 116 -6.70 -3.61 -5.05
CA LYS A 116 -7.50 -2.66 -4.25
C LYS A 116 -7.15 -1.21 -4.60
N VAL A 117 -5.86 -0.91 -4.79
CA VAL A 117 -5.40 0.42 -5.23
C VAL A 117 -5.94 0.74 -6.63
N ASP A 118 -5.87 -0.21 -7.56
CA ASP A 118 -6.36 0.00 -8.93
C ASP A 118 -7.88 0.18 -8.97
N SER A 119 -8.63 -0.63 -8.20
CA SER A 119 -10.09 -0.50 -8.07
C SER A 119 -10.49 0.85 -7.46
N PHE A 120 -9.76 1.30 -6.44
CA PHE A 120 -9.94 2.62 -5.85
C PHE A 120 -9.65 3.73 -6.86
N ALA A 121 -8.57 3.59 -7.64
CA ALA A 121 -8.19 4.56 -8.67
C ALA A 121 -9.26 4.69 -9.75
N GLU A 122 -9.76 3.57 -10.26
CA GLU A 122 -10.83 3.54 -11.26
C GLU A 122 -12.11 4.22 -10.74
N GLN A 123 -12.48 3.94 -9.49
CA GLN A 123 -13.70 4.47 -8.91
C GLN A 123 -13.62 5.95 -8.54
N TYR A 124 -12.52 6.40 -7.93
CA TYR A 124 -12.45 7.70 -7.28
C TYR A 124 -11.44 8.67 -7.92
N LEU A 125 -10.39 8.18 -8.58
CA LEU A 125 -9.35 9.04 -9.18
C LEU A 125 -9.61 9.31 -10.66
N ALA A 126 -10.05 8.30 -11.41
CA ALA A 126 -10.29 8.39 -12.85
C ALA A 126 -11.23 9.53 -13.26
N PRO A 127 -12.32 9.86 -12.51
CA PRO A 127 -13.18 11.00 -12.84
C PRO A 127 -12.45 12.35 -12.88
N TYR A 128 -11.33 12.48 -12.16
CA TYR A 128 -10.51 13.71 -12.12
C TYR A 128 -9.38 13.71 -13.16
N LEU A 129 -9.01 12.54 -13.69
CA LEU A 129 -7.90 12.39 -14.64
C LEU A 129 -8.36 12.38 -16.10
N LEU A 130 -9.57 11.86 -16.36
CA LEU A 130 -10.10 11.63 -17.71
C LEU A 130 -11.10 12.70 -18.18
N THR A 131 -11.38 13.70 -17.34
CA THR A 131 -12.21 14.87 -17.66
C THR A 131 -11.38 16.02 -18.19
#